data_AF-A0A1S3QTG6-F1
#
_entry.id   AF-A0A1S3QTG6-F1
#
_cell.length_a   1.000
_cell.length_b   1.000
_cell.length_c   1.000
_cell.angle_alpha   90.00
_cell.angle_beta   90.00
_cell.angle_gamma   90.00
#
_symmetry.space_group_name_H-M   'P 1'
#
loop_
_entity.id
_entity.type
_entity.pdbx_description
1 polymer ?
#
loop_
_entity_poly.entity_id
_entity_poly.type
_entity_poly.pdbx_seq_one_letter_code
_entity_poly.pdbx_strand_id
1 'polypeptide(L)'
;MFEGQITVLLGHNGAGKTTTLSMLTGLFPPSSGRAYINGYDICQDMALIRHSLGLCPQHDVLFDNLTVREHLLFYTQVRHANTQAD
;
A
#
# COMPACT_ATOMS: atom_id res chain seq x y z
N MET A 1 12.14 -6.43 6.61
CA MET A 1 12.65 -5.80 5.37
C MET A 1 13.70 -4.79 5.80
N PHE A 2 14.74 -4.60 4.99
CA PHE A 2 15.83 -3.69 5.33
C PHE A 2 15.73 -2.43 4.50
N GLU A 3 16.05 -1.30 5.11
CA GLU A 3 16.09 -0.02 4.43
C GLU A 3 17.04 -0.05 3.22
N GLY A 4 16.64 0.56 2.10
CA GLY A 4 17.42 0.58 0.87
C GLY A 4 17.48 -0.73 0.09
N GLN A 5 16.79 -1.79 0.51
CA GLN A 5 16.79 -3.07 -0.19
C GLN A 5 15.53 -3.32 -1.03
N ILE A 6 15.73 -3.97 -2.18
CA ILE A 6 14.64 -4.54 -2.97
C ILE A 6 14.35 -5.94 -2.43
N THR A 7 13.14 -6.15 -1.92
CA THR A 7 12.69 -7.46 -1.43
C THR A 7 11.69 -8.06 -2.42
N VAL A 8 11.84 -9.36 -2.72
CA VAL A 8 10.93 -10.10 -3.61
C VAL A 8 10.22 -11.19 -2.82
N LEU A 9 8.89 -11.27 -2.96
CA LEU A 9 8.08 -12.37 -2.44
C LEU A 9 7.74 -13.35 -3.57
N LEU A 10 8.39 -14.52 -3.56
CA LEU A 10 8.28 -15.53 -4.63
C LEU A 10 7.58 -16.80 -4.14
N GLY A 11 6.79 -17.42 -5.02
CA GLY A 11 6.03 -18.65 -4.73
C GLY A 11 4.99 -18.93 -5.82
N HIS A 12 4.39 -20.12 -5.83
CA HIS A 12 3.37 -20.52 -6.81
C HIS A 12 2.07 -19.70 -6.69
N ASN A 13 1.21 -19.76 -7.70
CA ASN A 13 -0.14 -19.16 -7.62
C ASN A 13 -0.95 -19.84 -6.50
N GLY A 14 -1.65 -19.05 -5.70
CA GLY A 14 -2.34 -19.54 -4.51
C GLY A 14 -1.46 -19.73 -3.26
N ALA A 15 -0.14 -19.50 -3.33
CA ALA A 15 0.74 -19.55 -2.15
C ALA A 15 0.51 -18.41 -1.13
N GLY A 16 -0.41 -17.49 -1.41
CA GLY A 16 -0.75 -16.38 -0.51
C GLY A 16 0.00 -15.07 -0.76
N LYS A 17 0.85 -14.95 -1.79
CA LYS A 17 1.65 -13.73 -2.07
C LYS A 17 0.83 -12.45 -2.10
N THR A 18 -0.22 -12.43 -2.92
CA THR A 18 -1.12 -11.27 -3.05
C THR A 18 -1.84 -11.01 -1.73
N THR A 19 -2.30 -12.06 -1.05
CA THR A 19 -2.95 -11.96 0.26
C THR A 19 -2.01 -11.35 1.31
N THR A 20 -0.74 -11.77 1.35
CA THR A 20 0.28 -11.21 2.23
C THR A 20 0.52 -9.73 1.94
N LEU A 21 0.68 -9.33 0.66
CA LEU A 21 0.82 -7.92 0.29
C LEU A 21 -0.42 -7.11 0.65
N SER A 22 -1.62 -7.65 0.44
CA SER A 22 -2.88 -7.01 0.82
C SER A 22 -2.99 -6.80 2.33
N MET A 23 -2.51 -7.73 3.15
CA MET A 23 -2.46 -7.54 4.60
C MET A 23 -1.44 -6.46 5.00
N LEU A 24 -0.24 -6.49 4.43
CA LEU A 24 0.81 -5.50 4.73
C LEU A 24 0.43 -4.08 4.29
N THR A 25 -0.38 -3.95 3.24
CA THR A 25 -0.88 -2.65 2.75
C THR A 25 -2.23 -2.24 3.36
N GLY A 26 -2.80 -3.07 4.26
CA GLY A 26 -4.05 -2.79 4.96
C GLY A 26 -5.31 -2.90 4.11
N LEU A 27 -5.25 -3.60 2.97
CA LEU A 27 -6.42 -3.92 2.14
C LEU A 27 -7.28 -5.02 2.80
N PHE A 28 -6.65 -5.93 3.54
CA PHE A 28 -7.32 -6.92 4.38
C PHE A 28 -6.70 -6.93 5.79
N PRO A 29 -7.51 -7.08 6.86
CA PRO A 29 -6.95 -7.27 8.19
C PRO A 29 -6.27 -8.64 8.30
N PRO A 30 -5.14 -8.76 9.01
CA PRO A 30 -4.56 -10.06 9.31
C PRO A 30 -5.46 -10.86 10.26
N SER A 31 -5.57 -12.17 10.05
CA SER A 31 -6.36 -13.04 10.94
C SER A 31 -5.71 -13.24 12.31
N SER A 32 -4.38 -13.24 12.37
CA SER A 32 -3.58 -13.35 13.59
C SER A 32 -2.13 -12.93 13.34
N GLY A 33 -1.33 -12.84 14.40
CA GLY A 33 0.07 -12.44 14.33
C GLY A 33 0.26 -10.92 14.34
N ARG A 34 1.51 -10.47 14.15
CA ARG A 34 1.88 -9.05 14.11
C ARG A 34 2.86 -8.79 12.98
N ALA A 35 2.74 -7.65 12.34
CA ALA A 35 3.70 -7.15 11.37
C ALA A 35 3.88 -5.64 11.57
N TYR A 36 5.06 -5.15 11.18
CA TYR A 36 5.44 -3.77 11.41
C TYR A 36 6.02 -3.15 10.15
N ILE A 37 5.67 -1.90 9.89
CA ILE A 37 6.24 -1.09 8.80
C ILE A 37 6.76 0.20 9.43
N ASN A 38 8.06 0.48 9.27
CA ASN A 38 8.73 1.64 9.86
C ASN A 38 8.48 1.78 11.39
N GLY A 39 8.39 0.65 12.11
CA GLY A 39 8.15 0.62 13.55
C GLY A 39 6.67 0.67 13.99
N TYR A 40 5.75 0.90 13.06
CA TYR A 40 4.30 0.98 13.31
C TYR A 40 3.61 -0.36 13.11
N ASP A 41 2.63 -0.70 13.96
CA ASP A 41 1.89 -1.96 13.91
C ASP A 41 0.76 -1.89 12.85
N ILE A 42 0.72 -2.82 11.89
CA ILE A 42 -0.27 -2.83 10.81
C ILE A 42 -1.72 -3.05 11.29
N CYS A 43 -1.95 -3.45 12.53
CA CYS A 43 -3.30 -3.59 13.09
C CYS A 43 -3.79 -2.32 13.77
N GLN A 44 -2.88 -1.44 14.22
CA GLN A 44 -3.22 -0.28 15.04
C GLN A 44 -2.92 1.04 14.33
N ASP A 45 -1.85 1.10 13.54
CA ASP A 45 -1.22 2.35 13.09
C ASP A 45 -1.31 2.54 11.57
N MET A 46 -2.25 1.86 10.90
CA MET A 46 -2.33 1.88 9.42
C MET A 46 -2.51 3.27 8.81
N ALA A 47 -3.15 4.20 9.53
CA ALA A 47 -3.25 5.59 9.10
C ALA A 47 -1.85 6.21 8.94
N LEU A 48 -0.99 6.07 9.96
CA LEU A 48 0.39 6.55 9.96
C LEU A 48 1.23 5.86 8.87
N ILE A 49 1.09 4.54 8.75
CA ILE A 49 1.80 3.72 7.75
C ILE A 49 1.49 4.20 6.32
N ARG A 50 0.22 4.49 6.00
CA ARG A 50 -0.19 4.91 4.65
C ARG A 50 0.39 6.24 4.18
N HIS A 51 0.88 7.11 5.07
CA HIS A 51 1.57 8.33 4.64
C HIS A 51 2.88 8.03 3.90
N SER A 52 3.59 6.97 4.33
CA SER A 52 4.90 6.60 3.78
C SER A 52 4.87 5.35 2.87
N LEU A 53 3.76 4.61 2.84
CA LEU A 53 3.58 3.39 2.05
C LEU A 53 2.81 3.67 0.75
N GLY A 54 3.33 3.18 -0.37
CA GLY A 54 2.63 3.14 -1.67
C GLY A 54 2.34 1.70 -2.10
N LEU A 55 1.20 1.50 -2.77
CA LEU A 55 0.81 0.21 -3.37
C LEU A 55 0.57 0.40 -4.86
N CYS A 56 1.17 -0.47 -5.67
CA CYS A 56 0.77 -0.66 -7.06
C CYS A 56 -0.10 -1.92 -7.14
N PRO A 57 -1.39 -1.81 -7.50
CA PRO A 57 -2.28 -2.96 -7.59
C PRO A 57 -1.89 -3.89 -8.75
N GLN A 58 -2.42 -5.12 -8.72
CA GLN A 58 -2.18 -6.12 -9.77
C GLN A 58 -2.79 -5.73 -11.13
N HIS A 59 -3.88 -4.97 -11.11
CA HIS A 59 -4.57 -4.51 -12.31
C HIS A 59 -4.44 -3.00 -12.40
N ASP A 60 -4.23 -2.49 -13.61
CA ASP A 60 -4.06 -1.07 -13.85
C ASP A 60 -5.35 -0.30 -13.53
N VAL A 61 -5.23 0.76 -12.73
CA VAL A 61 -6.34 1.65 -12.35
C VAL A 61 -6.25 2.92 -13.19
N LEU A 62 -6.49 2.77 -14.48
CA LEU A 62 -6.49 3.87 -15.46
C LEU A 62 -7.90 4.44 -15.61
N PHE A 63 -7.96 5.75 -15.81
CA PHE A 63 -9.20 6.47 -16.11
C PHE A 63 -9.14 6.89 -17.58
N ASP A 64 -10.00 6.31 -18.42
CA ASP A 64 -9.97 6.51 -19.88
C ASP A 64 -10.13 7.97 -20.31
N ASN A 65 -10.76 8.78 -19.46
CA ASN A 65 -11.07 10.18 -19.74
C ASN A 65 -10.01 11.15 -19.19
N LEU A 66 -8.92 10.67 -18.58
CA LEU A 66 -7.86 11.51 -18.04
C LEU A 66 -6.58 11.37 -18.87
N THR A 67 -5.94 12.49 -19.14
CA THR A 67 -4.55 12.50 -19.61
C THR A 67 -3.61 11.99 -18.50
N VAL A 68 -2.40 11.57 -18.88
CA VAL A 68 -1.36 11.14 -17.92
C VAL A 68 -1.11 12.20 -16.83
N ARG A 69 -1.08 13.49 -17.22
CA ARG A 69 -0.86 14.59 -16.29
C ARG A 69 -2.01 14.72 -15.29
N GLU A 70 -3.25 14.63 -15.75
CA GLU A 70 -4.44 14.71 -14.89
C GLU A 70 -4.53 13.51 -13.96
N HIS A 71 -4.19 12.32 -14.44
CA HIS A 71 -4.14 11.10 -13.61
C HIS A 71 -3.13 11.23 -12.46
N LEU A 72 -1.91 11.72 -12.74
CA LEU A 72 -0.90 11.99 -11.72
C LEU A 72 -1.37 13.05 -10.71
N LEU A 73 -1.95 14.15 -11.18
CA LEU A 73 -2.49 15.19 -10.30
C LEU A 73 -3.61 14.64 -9.41
N PHE A 74 -4.53 13.86 -9.98
CA PHE A 74 -5.61 13.22 -9.23
C PHE A 74 -5.07 12.33 -8.10
N TYR A 75 -4.13 11.42 -8.40
CA TYR A 75 -3.56 10.53 -7.39
C TYR A 75 -2.80 11.27 -6.30
N THR A 76 -2.05 12.33 -6.64
CA THR A 76 -1.38 13.16 -5.64
C THR A 76 -2.37 13.87 -4.73
N GLN A 77 -3.46 14.43 -5.28
CA GLN A 77 -4.51 15.07 -4.48
C GLN A 77 -5.21 14.08 -3.56
N VAL A 78 -5.57 12.89 -4.04
CA VAL A 78 -6.19 11.84 -3.21
C VAL A 78 -5.27 11.40 -2.08
N ARG A 79 -3.96 11.24 -2.35
CA ARG A 79 -2.98 10.87 -1.33
C ARG A 79 -2.81 11.95 -0.27
N HIS A 80 -2.81 13.23 -0.68
CA HIS A 80 -2.57 14.37 0.19
C HIS A 80 -3.82 14.99 0.82
N ALA A 81 -5.02 14.64 0.35
CA ALA A 81 -6.29 15.12 0.90
C ALA A 81 -6.49 14.81 2.40
N ASN A 82 -5.75 13.83 2.93
CA ASN A 82 -5.75 13.48 4.35
C ASN A 82 -4.61 14.15 5.16
N THR A 83 -3.89 15.12 4.59
CA THR A 83 -2.78 15.83 5.29
C THR A 83 -3.22 17.20 5.84
N GLN A 84 -4.53 17.44 5.97
CA GLN A 84 -5.08 18.58 6.71
C GLN A 84 -5.83 18.06 7.95
N ALA A 85 -5.07 17.49 8.87
CA ALA A 85 -5.41 17.35 10.27
C ALA A 85 -4.07 17.28 11.00
N ASP A 86 -3.80 18.33 11.79
CA ASP A 86 -2.59 18.64 12.59
C ASP A 86 -1.41 19.33 11.87
#